data_AF-A0A6B0XTX5-F1
#
_entry.id   AF-A0A6B0XTX5-F1
#
_cell.length_a   1.000
_cell.length_b   1.000
_cell.length_c   1.000
_cell.angle_alpha   90.00
_cell.angle_beta   90.00
_cell.angle_gamma   90.00
#
_symmetry.space_group_name_H-M   'P 1'
#
loop_
_entity.id
_entity.type
_entity.pdbx_description
1 polymer ?
#
loop_
_entity_poly.entity_id
_entity_poly.type
_entity_poly.pdbx_seq_one_letter_code
_entity_poly.pdbx_strand_id
1 'polypeptide(L)'
;MTPSSPARLAAALRPATPQPALLFVIACAAAVFAGTPVAGQSGSFGHSVLIHEGELLVAEPTTNFRPGAVYVYTRGEEGWMESGVIRGPDPEIADGFGTVLAAAGDHLFVGMRGTGIQIFGRGEGGGWVWRDAITADEVRGLSPDCRFDGYCGTDFGLALAAEGEWLMVGTPD
;
A
#
# COMPACT_ATOMS: atom_id res chain seq x y z
N MET A 1 -47.31 -93.35 -6.72
CA MET A 1 -45.96 -93.76 -6.30
C MET A 1 -45.25 -92.54 -5.74
N THR A 2 -44.72 -92.73 -4.54
CA THR A 2 -44.09 -91.82 -3.56
C THR A 2 -42.81 -91.11 -4.07
N PRO A 3 -42.11 -90.29 -3.27
CA PRO A 3 -42.51 -89.05 -2.60
C PRO A 3 -41.37 -87.98 -2.66
N SER A 4 -41.54 -86.77 -2.11
CA SER A 4 -40.62 -86.22 -1.10
C SER A 4 -41.03 -84.82 -0.63
N SER A 5 -40.98 -84.73 0.70
CA SER A 5 -41.31 -83.65 1.64
C SER A 5 -40.04 -82.80 1.91
N PRO A 6 -39.96 -81.89 2.91
CA PRO A 6 -40.64 -80.60 3.12
C PRO A 6 -39.62 -79.46 3.46
N ALA A 7 -40.13 -78.37 4.06
CA ALA A 7 -39.45 -77.36 4.91
C ALA A 7 -38.81 -76.15 4.16
N ARG A 8 -38.80 -74.91 4.67
CA ARG A 8 -39.09 -74.34 5.99
C ARG A 8 -39.25 -72.80 5.86
N LEU A 9 -39.93 -72.21 6.84
CA LEU A 9 -40.14 -70.78 7.09
C LEU A 9 -38.84 -69.96 7.18
N ALA A 10 -38.80 -68.75 6.61
CA ALA A 10 -37.98 -67.64 7.12
C ALA A 10 -38.55 -66.29 6.65
N ALA A 11 -38.96 -65.45 7.60
CA ALA A 11 -39.30 -64.06 7.37
C ALA A 11 -38.04 -63.28 6.98
N ALA A 12 -38.08 -62.59 5.83
CA ALA A 12 -36.99 -61.71 5.41
C ALA A 12 -37.38 -60.25 5.68
N LEU A 13 -36.55 -59.61 6.52
CA LEU A 13 -36.61 -58.22 6.93
C LEU A 13 -36.53 -57.26 5.73
N ARG A 14 -37.25 -56.13 5.83
CA ARG A 14 -37.14 -55.01 4.89
C ARG A 14 -35.71 -54.43 4.93
N PRO A 15 -35.01 -54.25 3.80
CA PRO A 15 -33.81 -53.42 3.79
C PRO A 15 -34.21 -51.93 3.91
N ALA A 16 -33.63 -51.27 4.91
CA ALA A 16 -33.68 -49.83 5.09
C ALA A 16 -32.91 -49.13 3.96
N THR A 17 -33.49 -48.07 3.39
CA THR A 17 -32.82 -47.19 2.44
C THR A 17 -31.69 -46.41 3.13
N PRO A 18 -30.45 -46.40 2.61
CA PRO A 18 -29.35 -45.67 3.22
C PRO A 18 -29.49 -44.16 3.01
N GLN A 19 -29.49 -43.39 4.10
CA GLN A 19 -29.34 -41.93 4.06
C GLN A 19 -27.88 -41.58 3.71
N PRO A 20 -27.61 -40.62 2.80
CA PRO A 20 -26.25 -40.13 2.58
C PRO A 20 -25.80 -39.29 3.78
N ALA A 21 -24.68 -39.70 4.37
CA ALA A 21 -23.99 -39.01 5.45
C ALA A 21 -23.53 -37.63 4.97
N LEU A 22 -24.03 -36.57 5.61
CA LEU A 22 -23.56 -35.20 5.39
C LEU A 22 -22.23 -35.02 6.13
N LEU A 23 -21.17 -34.84 5.35
CA LEU A 23 -19.81 -34.58 5.82
C LEU A 23 -19.76 -33.40 6.80
N PHE A 24 -19.05 -33.60 7.91
CA PHE A 24 -18.64 -32.57 8.87
C PHE A 24 -17.89 -31.46 8.14
N VAL A 25 -18.46 -30.26 8.09
CA VAL A 25 -17.72 -29.05 7.73
C VAL A 25 -16.88 -28.68 8.95
N ILE A 26 -15.57 -28.88 8.83
CA ILE A 26 -14.58 -28.35 9.76
C ILE A 26 -14.66 -26.82 9.67
N ALA A 27 -15.24 -26.18 10.67
CA ALA A 27 -15.13 -24.75 10.88
C ALA A 27 -13.68 -24.45 11.27
N CYS A 28 -12.86 -24.11 10.28
CA CYS A 28 -11.53 -23.57 10.51
C CYS A 28 -11.74 -22.14 11.04
N ALA A 29 -11.69 -21.95 12.35
CA ALA A 29 -11.63 -20.62 12.95
C ALA A 29 -10.29 -19.98 12.54
N ALA A 30 -10.31 -19.18 11.48
CA ALA A 30 -9.20 -18.31 11.16
C ALA A 30 -9.14 -17.24 12.25
N ALA A 31 -8.12 -17.30 13.09
CA ALA A 31 -7.79 -16.21 13.99
C ALA A 31 -7.59 -14.94 13.15
N VAL A 32 -8.34 -13.88 13.47
CA VAL A 32 -8.16 -12.54 12.89
C VAL A 32 -6.81 -12.02 13.39
N PHE A 33 -5.76 -12.28 12.63
CA PHE A 33 -4.55 -11.48 12.73
C PHE A 33 -4.95 -10.11 12.18
N ALA A 34 -5.07 -9.13 13.08
CA ALA A 34 -4.92 -7.73 12.68
C ALA A 34 -3.61 -7.66 11.90
N GLY A 35 -3.71 -7.55 10.58
CA GLY A 35 -2.55 -7.54 9.71
C GLY A 35 -1.71 -6.35 10.11
N THR A 36 -0.65 -6.58 10.88
CA THR A 36 0.48 -5.65 10.86
C THR A 36 0.94 -5.65 9.41
N PRO A 37 0.84 -4.54 8.66
CA PRO A 37 1.37 -4.52 7.31
C PRO A 37 2.84 -4.95 7.37
N VAL A 38 3.11 -6.12 6.80
CA VAL A 38 4.43 -6.71 6.66
C VAL A 38 5.01 -6.18 5.36
N ALA A 39 5.99 -5.26 5.49
CA ALA A 39 7.20 -5.16 4.65
C ALA A 39 7.97 -3.84 4.82
N GLY A 40 7.70 -3.00 5.83
CA GLY A 40 8.43 -1.74 6.01
C GLY A 40 8.43 -1.25 7.44
N GLN A 41 9.43 -1.65 8.22
CA GLN A 41 9.69 -1.02 9.52
C GLN A 41 11.19 -0.82 9.67
N SER A 42 11.79 -0.04 8.76
CA SER A 42 12.97 0.75 9.13
C SER A 42 12.56 1.81 10.17
N GLY A 43 13.55 2.45 10.82
CA GLY A 43 13.28 3.52 11.78
C GLY A 43 12.65 4.79 11.19
N SER A 44 12.33 4.83 9.88
CA SER A 44 11.76 6.01 9.20
C SER A 44 10.31 5.85 8.74
N PHE A 45 9.66 4.72 9.02
CA PHE A 45 8.23 4.59 8.71
C PHE A 45 7.43 5.65 9.48
N GLY A 46 6.54 6.36 8.79
CA GLY A 46 5.81 7.48 9.35
C GLY A 46 6.59 8.80 9.37
N HIS A 47 7.71 8.91 8.63
CA HIS A 47 8.45 10.16 8.50
C HIS A 47 7.59 11.30 7.95
N SER A 48 6.75 10.99 6.97
CA SER A 48 5.72 11.89 6.45
C SER A 48 4.40 11.14 6.37
N VAL A 49 3.31 11.83 6.72
CA VAL A 49 1.95 11.29 6.67
C VAL A 49 1.02 12.31 6.02
N LEU A 50 0.10 11.82 5.19
CA LEU A 50 -0.89 12.66 4.50
C LEU A 50 -2.21 11.91 4.44
N ILE A 51 -3.32 12.62 4.66
CA ILE A 51 -4.65 12.10 4.34
C ILE A 51 -5.16 12.88 3.13
N HIS A 52 -5.51 12.17 2.07
CA HIS A 52 -6.03 12.75 0.85
C HIS A 52 -7.14 11.86 0.29
N GLU A 53 -8.31 12.44 0.02
CA GLU A 53 -9.47 11.71 -0.55
C GLU A 53 -9.86 10.42 0.18
N GLY A 54 -9.65 10.37 1.50
CA GLY A 54 -9.97 9.20 2.33
C GLY A 54 -8.91 8.10 2.33
N GLU A 55 -7.78 8.30 1.64
CA GLU A 55 -6.58 7.48 1.75
C GLU A 55 -5.63 8.06 2.80
N LEU A 56 -4.99 7.20 3.57
CA LEU A 56 -3.87 7.55 4.44
C LEU A 56 -2.58 7.12 3.74
N LEU A 57 -1.72 8.08 3.46
CA LEU A 57 -0.40 7.89 2.87
C LEU A 57 0.64 7.97 3.97
N VAL A 58 1.49 6.96 4.09
CA VAL A 58 2.54 6.89 5.09
C VAL A 58 3.87 6.63 4.41
N ALA A 59 4.83 7.53 4.58
CA ALA A 59 6.13 7.41 3.93
C ALA A 59 7.18 6.71 4.81
N GLU A 60 8.11 6.04 4.14
CA GLU A 60 9.32 5.44 4.68
C GLU A 60 10.50 5.79 3.75
N PRO A 61 11.05 7.01 3.83
CA PRO A 61 12.06 7.49 2.90
C PRO A 61 13.46 6.93 3.15
N THR A 62 13.78 6.60 4.41
CA THR A 62 15.16 6.32 4.81
C THR A 62 15.32 4.85 5.13
N THR A 63 15.67 4.06 4.12
CA THR A 63 16.14 2.69 4.33
C THR A 63 17.54 2.54 3.72
N ASN A 64 18.49 1.98 4.48
CA ASN A 64 19.87 1.80 4.00
C ASN A 64 20.04 0.60 3.06
N PHE A 65 18.94 -0.08 2.71
CA PHE A 65 18.97 -1.36 2.01
C PHE A 65 17.84 -1.52 0.98
N ARG A 66 16.97 -0.51 0.83
CA ARG A 66 15.88 -0.46 -0.16
C ARG A 66 15.63 0.99 -0.60
N PRO A 67 14.95 1.19 -1.72
CA PRO A 67 14.39 2.48 -2.08
C PRO A 67 13.34 2.95 -1.09
N GLY A 68 13.13 4.28 -1.04
CA GLY A 68 12.04 4.87 -0.29
C GLY A 68 10.68 4.46 -0.86
N ALA A 69 9.66 4.49 0.00
CA ALA A 69 8.31 4.09 -0.38
C ALA A 69 7.25 4.93 0.32
N VAL A 70 6.09 5.05 -0.31
CA VAL A 70 4.88 5.61 0.29
C VAL A 70 3.81 4.53 0.28
N TYR A 71 3.39 4.10 1.46
CA TYR A 71 2.35 3.11 1.65
C TYR A 71 0.99 3.78 1.63
N VAL A 72 0.06 3.22 0.87
CA VAL A 72 -1.32 3.69 0.74
C VAL A 72 -2.19 2.82 1.60
N TYR A 73 -2.96 3.44 2.48
CA TYR A 73 -3.95 2.79 3.32
C TYR A 73 -5.34 3.30 2.97
N THR A 74 -6.30 2.38 2.91
CA THR A 74 -7.72 2.68 2.77
C THR A 74 -8.47 2.24 4.02
N ARG A 75 -9.57 2.92 4.33
CA ARG A 75 -10.39 2.59 5.49
C ARG A 75 -11.41 1.51 5.12
N GLY A 76 -11.22 0.30 5.64
CA GLY A 76 -12.20 -0.78 5.61
C GLY A 76 -13.02 -0.87 6.90
N GLU A 77 -13.80 -1.95 7.02
CA GLU A 77 -14.67 -2.22 8.18
C GLU A 77 -13.88 -2.41 9.49
N GLU A 78 -12.69 -3.02 9.39
CA GLU A 78 -11.83 -3.34 10.53
C GLU A 78 -10.76 -2.27 10.81
N GLY A 79 -10.75 -1.16 10.06
CA GLY A 79 -9.79 -0.07 10.21
C GLY A 79 -9.01 0.24 8.93
N TRP A 80 -7.82 0.83 9.07
CA TRP A 80 -6.94 1.13 7.95
C TRP A 80 -6.23 -0.14 7.48
N MET A 81 -6.32 -0.44 6.19
CA MET A 81 -5.65 -1.58 5.55
C MET A 81 -4.77 -1.07 4.42
N GLU A 82 -3.54 -1.60 4.31
CA GLU A 82 -2.65 -1.29 3.19
C GLU A 82 -3.30 -1.76 1.89
N SER A 83 -3.50 -0.82 0.96
CA SER A 83 -4.11 -1.05 -0.35
C SER A 83 -3.12 -0.87 -1.50
N GLY A 84 -1.92 -0.36 -1.23
CA GLY A 84 -0.89 -0.20 -2.25
C GLY A 84 0.42 0.39 -1.73
N VAL A 85 1.42 0.42 -2.61
CA VAL A 85 2.72 1.03 -2.35
C VAL A 85 3.14 1.82 -3.57
N ILE A 86 3.47 3.09 -3.37
CA ILE A 86 4.00 4.00 -4.38
C ILE A 86 5.52 4.02 -4.25
N ARG A 87 6.21 3.95 -5.39
CA ARG A 87 7.66 4.05 -5.50
C ARG A 87 8.02 5.11 -6.54
N GLY A 88 9.22 5.66 -6.43
CA GLY A 88 9.78 6.54 -7.47
C GLY A 88 9.89 5.83 -8.82
N PRO A 89 9.97 6.59 -9.94
CA PRO A 89 10.08 6.04 -11.28
C PRO A 89 11.36 5.22 -11.48
N ASP A 90 12.48 5.67 -10.90
CA ASP A 90 13.78 5.02 -10.92
C ASP A 90 14.25 4.78 -9.47
N PRO A 91 13.74 3.75 -8.80
CA PRO A 91 13.92 3.58 -7.36
C PRO A 91 15.33 3.09 -7.03
N GLU A 92 16.07 3.86 -6.22
CA GLU A 92 17.43 3.54 -5.79
C GLU A 92 17.51 3.39 -4.27
N ILE A 93 18.45 2.58 -3.79
CA ILE A 93 18.65 2.42 -2.34
C ILE A 93 18.97 3.78 -1.72
N ALA A 94 18.23 4.12 -0.65
CA ALA A 94 18.38 5.39 0.08
C ALA A 94 18.13 6.66 -0.77
N ASP A 95 17.30 6.56 -1.83
CA ASP A 95 16.89 7.70 -2.66
C ASP A 95 16.06 8.77 -1.91
N GLY A 96 15.55 8.46 -0.72
CA GLY A 96 14.76 9.38 0.09
C GLY A 96 13.35 9.62 -0.46
N PHE A 97 12.82 8.75 -1.32
CA PHE A 97 11.46 8.86 -1.82
C PHE A 97 10.43 8.84 -0.69
N GLY A 98 9.62 9.89 -0.59
CA GLY A 98 8.65 10.07 0.50
C GLY A 98 9.17 10.92 1.66
N THR A 99 10.25 11.69 1.47
CA THR A 99 10.75 12.59 2.52
C THR A 99 9.68 13.63 2.91
N VAL A 100 8.90 14.08 1.94
CA VAL A 100 7.74 14.94 2.17
C VAL A 100 6.63 14.59 1.19
N LEU A 101 5.38 14.79 1.63
CA LEU A 101 4.18 14.55 0.85
C LEU A 101 3.31 15.80 0.83
N ALA A 102 2.70 16.10 -0.32
CA ALA A 102 1.58 17.02 -0.45
C ALA A 102 0.63 16.51 -1.55
N ALA A 103 -0.65 16.84 -1.47
CA ALA A 103 -1.61 16.50 -2.52
C ALA A 103 -2.62 17.62 -2.72
N ALA A 104 -3.08 17.77 -3.96
CA ALA A 104 -4.16 18.67 -4.34
C ALA A 104 -4.88 18.13 -5.57
N GLY A 105 -6.21 18.07 -5.51
CA GLY A 105 -7.02 17.44 -6.55
C GLY A 105 -6.54 16.01 -6.84
N ASP A 106 -6.35 15.67 -8.11
CA ASP A 106 -5.89 14.35 -8.54
C ASP A 106 -4.36 14.17 -8.49
N HIS A 107 -3.61 15.10 -7.89
CA HIS A 107 -2.16 15.08 -7.85
C HIS A 107 -1.61 14.78 -6.46
N LEU A 108 -0.59 13.92 -6.42
CA LEU A 108 0.27 13.67 -5.27
C LEU A 108 1.69 14.09 -5.63
N PHE A 109 2.27 14.90 -4.77
CA PHE A 109 3.63 15.40 -4.85
C PHE A 109 4.48 14.68 -3.80
N VAL A 110 5.56 14.05 -4.25
CA VAL A 110 6.45 13.27 -3.38
C VAL A 110 7.86 13.82 -3.50
N GLY A 111 8.38 14.36 -2.40
CA GLY A 111 9.75 14.84 -2.33
C GLY A 111 10.76 13.69 -2.25
N MET A 112 11.88 13.87 -2.92
CA MET A 112 13.06 13.00 -2.90
C MET A 112 14.30 13.83 -2.56
N ARG A 113 15.29 13.22 -1.90
CA ARG A 113 16.54 13.94 -1.59
C ARG A 113 17.36 14.14 -2.87
N GLY A 114 17.71 15.39 -3.19
CA GLY A 114 18.65 15.71 -4.27
C GLY A 114 18.11 15.62 -5.70
N THR A 115 16.94 15.04 -5.94
CA THR A 115 16.38 14.86 -7.30
C THR A 115 15.07 15.62 -7.56
N GLY A 116 14.52 16.28 -6.54
CA GLY A 116 13.34 17.15 -6.69
C GLY A 116 12.03 16.50 -6.24
N ILE A 117 10.92 16.94 -6.83
CA ILE A 117 9.55 16.54 -6.46
C ILE A 117 8.98 15.68 -7.57
N GLN A 118 8.57 14.46 -7.26
CA GLN A 118 7.87 13.56 -8.18
C GLN A 118 6.38 13.84 -8.17
N ILE A 119 5.75 13.90 -9.35
CA ILE A 119 4.33 14.16 -9.52
C ILE A 119 3.64 12.86 -9.93
N PHE A 120 2.68 12.44 -9.12
CA PHE A 120 1.78 11.34 -9.41
C PHE A 120 0.38 11.89 -9.67
N GLY A 121 -0.33 11.27 -10.60
CA GLY A 121 -1.73 11.52 -10.88
C GLY A 121 -2.55 10.26 -10.72
N ARG A 122 -3.87 10.39 -10.55
CA ARG A 122 -4.78 9.22 -10.55
C ARG A 122 -4.74 8.48 -11.89
N GLY A 123 -4.69 7.15 -11.83
CA GLY A 123 -4.80 6.25 -12.98
C GLY A 123 -6.22 5.68 -13.14
N GLU A 124 -6.45 4.92 -14.21
CA GLU A 124 -7.77 4.35 -14.55
C GLU A 124 -8.33 3.32 -13.53
N GLY A 125 -7.55 2.96 -12.50
CA GLY A 125 -7.96 2.11 -11.39
C GLY A 125 -7.96 2.80 -10.03
N GLY A 126 -7.89 4.13 -9.98
CA GLY A 126 -7.80 4.91 -8.73
C GLY A 126 -6.42 4.93 -8.07
N GLY A 127 -5.48 4.08 -8.52
CA GLY A 127 -4.10 4.08 -8.05
C GLY A 127 -3.32 5.31 -8.52
N TRP A 128 -2.20 5.59 -7.83
CA TRP A 128 -1.27 6.65 -8.18
C TRP A 128 -0.32 6.21 -9.30
N VAL A 129 -0.21 7.02 -10.35
CA VAL A 129 0.64 6.78 -11.51
C VAL A 129 1.57 7.97 -11.70
N TRP A 130 2.86 7.71 -11.84
CA TRP A 130 3.85 8.77 -12.09
C TRP A 130 3.51 9.52 -13.40
N ARG A 131 3.60 10.84 -13.37
CA ARG A 131 3.25 11.73 -14.49
C ARG A 131 4.42 12.59 -14.93
N ASP A 132 5.12 13.17 -13.97
CA ASP A 132 6.16 14.14 -14.24
C ASP A 132 7.06 14.33 -13.00
N ALA A 133 8.07 15.18 -13.12
CA ALA A 133 8.87 15.65 -11.99
C ALA A 133 9.09 17.16 -12.07
N ILE A 134 9.28 17.79 -10.90
CA ILE A 134 9.78 19.15 -10.79
C ILE A 134 11.20 19.05 -10.25
N THR A 135 12.16 19.41 -11.07
CA THR A 135 13.57 19.50 -10.71
C THR A 135 13.96 20.94 -10.40
N ALA A 136 15.03 21.11 -9.63
CA ALA A 136 15.50 22.45 -9.25
C ALA A 136 15.89 23.31 -10.46
N ASP A 137 16.32 22.67 -11.56
CA ASP A 137 16.71 23.36 -12.81
C ASP A 137 15.52 23.98 -13.55
N GLU A 138 14.30 23.48 -13.28
CA GLU A 138 13.06 23.92 -13.94
C GLU A 138 12.38 25.08 -13.20
N VAL A 139 12.77 25.35 -11.95
CA VAL A 139 12.12 26.39 -11.13
C VAL A 139 12.92 27.69 -11.15
N ARG A 140 12.34 28.74 -11.73
CA ARG A 140 12.94 30.09 -11.71
C ARG A 140 12.94 30.68 -10.30
N GLY A 141 14.11 31.10 -9.82
CA GLY A 141 14.27 31.88 -8.59
C GLY A 141 14.61 31.06 -7.34
N LEU A 142 14.60 29.72 -7.47
CA LEU A 142 15.15 28.80 -6.48
C LEU A 142 16.41 28.21 -7.13
N SER A 143 17.59 28.55 -6.61
CA SER A 143 18.85 27.98 -7.10
C SER A 143 19.27 26.88 -6.13
N PRO A 144 19.50 25.64 -6.61
CA PRO A 144 20.11 24.57 -5.83
C PRO A 144 21.62 24.80 -5.62
N ASP A 145 22.19 25.87 -6.19
CA ASP A 145 23.60 26.17 -6.09
C ASP A 145 23.95 26.62 -4.67
N CYS A 146 25.06 26.11 -4.15
CA CYS A 146 25.59 26.51 -2.86
C CYS A 146 25.71 28.04 -2.78
N ARG A 147 25.09 28.65 -1.77
CA ARG A 147 25.47 30.01 -1.40
C ARG A 147 26.82 29.98 -0.67
N PHE A 148 27.51 31.12 -0.75
CA PHE A 148 28.91 31.30 -0.33
C PHE A 148 29.12 31.16 1.20
N ASP A 149 28.05 30.93 1.96
CA ASP A 149 28.00 30.72 3.41
C ASP A 149 28.18 29.25 3.85
N GLY A 150 28.37 28.34 2.90
CA GLY A 150 28.70 26.95 3.18
C GLY A 150 27.48 26.03 3.35
N TYR A 151 26.27 26.54 3.10
CA TYR A 151 25.10 25.71 2.87
C TYR A 151 25.03 25.32 1.41
N CYS A 152 25.58 24.13 1.13
CA CYS A 152 25.30 23.38 -0.08
C CYS A 152 24.11 22.46 0.21
N GLY A 153 22.90 22.85 -0.20
CA GLY A 153 21.69 22.18 0.26
C GLY A 153 20.77 21.75 -0.86
N THR A 154 20.74 20.46 -1.12
CA THR A 154 19.73 19.71 -1.89
C THR A 154 18.34 19.73 -1.24
N ASP A 155 18.00 20.83 -0.57
CA ASP A 155 16.89 21.01 0.35
C ASP A 155 15.67 21.68 -0.30
N PHE A 156 15.64 21.66 -1.64
CA PHE A 156 14.45 21.98 -2.41
C PHE A 156 13.32 21.02 -2.04
N GLY A 157 12.23 21.56 -1.49
CA GLY A 157 11.09 20.75 -1.07
C GLY A 157 11.33 19.99 0.22
N LEU A 158 12.03 20.57 1.20
CA LEU A 158 11.97 20.05 2.58
C LEU A 158 10.57 20.18 3.22
N ALA A 159 9.77 21.11 2.70
CA ALA A 159 8.36 21.24 3.04
C ALA A 159 7.56 21.44 1.76
N LEU A 160 6.40 20.79 1.67
CA LEU A 160 5.46 20.99 0.59
C LEU A 160 4.08 21.30 1.16
N ALA A 161 3.37 22.19 0.50
CA ALA A 161 1.94 22.38 0.68
C ALA A 161 1.31 22.54 -0.71
N ALA A 162 0.15 21.94 -0.93
CA ALA A 162 -0.55 22.04 -2.20
C ALA A 162 -2.01 22.39 -1.95
N GLU A 163 -2.54 23.33 -2.74
CA GLU A 163 -3.95 23.72 -2.71
C GLU A 163 -4.38 24.23 -4.08
N GLY A 164 -5.42 23.62 -4.64
CA GLY A 164 -5.86 23.90 -6.02
C GLY A 164 -4.71 23.73 -7.01
N GLU A 165 -4.44 24.77 -7.79
CA GLU A 165 -3.37 24.79 -8.79
C GLU A 165 -2.00 25.20 -8.21
N TRP A 166 -1.92 25.47 -6.92
CA TRP A 166 -0.69 25.95 -6.28
C TRP A 166 0.05 24.81 -5.59
N LEU A 167 1.33 24.67 -5.90
CA LEU A 167 2.30 23.94 -5.11
C LEU A 167 3.26 24.94 -4.47
N MET A 168 3.32 24.96 -3.16
CA MET A 168 4.26 25.73 -2.37
C MET A 168 5.42 24.82 -1.98
N VAL A 169 6.63 25.27 -2.28
CA VAL A 169 7.87 24.53 -2.02
C VAL A 169 8.71 25.32 -1.03
N GLY A 170 8.91 24.76 0.16
CA GLY A 170 9.77 25.34 1.18
C GLY A 170 11.23 25.03 0.91
N THR A 171 12.09 26.01 1.18
CA THR A 171 13.55 25.88 1.18
C THR A 171 14.07 26.38 2.53
N PRO A 172 14.95 25.66 3.23
CA PRO A 172 15.69 26.24 4.34
C PRO A 172 16.66 27.30 3.80
N ASP A 173 16.89 28.35 4.58
CA ASP A 173 17.92 29.37 4.31
C ASP A 173 19.33 28.86 4.64
#